data_AF-K9QFQ9-F1
#
_entry.id   AF-K9QFQ9-F1
#
_cell.length_a   1.000
_cell.length_b   1.000
_cell.length_c   1.000
_cell.angle_alpha   90.00
_cell.angle_beta   90.00
_cell.angle_gamma   90.00
#
_symmetry.space_group_name_H-M   'P 1'
#
loop_
_entity.id
_entity.type
_entity.pdbx_description
1 polymer ?
#
loop_
_entity_poly.entity_id
_entity_poly.type
_entity_poly.pdbx_seq_one_letter_code
_entity_poly.pdbx_strand_id
1 'polypeptide(L)'
;MTRESQTRIVLDPKHKPKAEEIMAATGINTYSQLFSILLVCYGDHLVSALKSPSMQIPIAQADSDLPKVQPKSTQQTKQFAPLAGF
;
A
#
# COMPACT_ATOMS: atom_id res chain seq x y z
N MET A 1 -14.91 -15.97 22.11
CA MET A 1 -13.81 -15.04 21.78
C MET A 1 -13.60 -15.06 20.28
N THR A 2 -14.24 -14.14 19.56
CA THR A 2 -13.96 -13.92 18.14
C THR A 2 -12.56 -13.31 18.04
N ARG A 3 -11.63 -14.00 17.37
CA ARG A 3 -10.34 -13.41 17.01
C ARG A 3 -10.63 -12.33 15.97
N GLU A 4 -10.50 -11.07 16.38
CA GLU A 4 -10.59 -9.97 15.41
C GLU A 4 -9.46 -10.08 14.39
N SER A 5 -9.77 -9.79 13.13
CA SER A 5 -8.80 -9.79 12.04
C SER A 5 -7.76 -8.70 12.26
N GLN A 6 -6.48 -9.09 12.37
CA GLN A 6 -5.39 -8.12 12.50
C GLN A 6 -5.16 -7.39 11.17
N THR A 7 -5.08 -6.06 11.22
CA THR A 7 -4.77 -5.22 10.07
C THR A 7 -3.29 -4.84 10.09
N ARG A 8 -2.55 -5.11 9.01
CA ARG A 8 -1.15 -4.70 8.86
C ARG A 8 -1.07 -3.31 8.27
N ILE A 9 -0.29 -2.43 8.90
CA ILE A 9 -0.02 -1.08 8.43
C ILE A 9 1.46 -0.98 8.08
N VAL A 10 1.76 -0.35 6.94
CA VAL A 10 3.13 -0.07 6.50
C VAL A 10 3.41 1.40 6.72
N LEU A 11 4.43 1.69 7.51
CA LEU A 11 4.93 3.06 7.71
C LEU A 11 6.01 3.35 6.67
N ASP A 12 5.86 4.45 5.93
CA ASP A 12 6.90 4.93 5.02
C ASP A 12 8.18 5.23 5.84
N PRO A 13 9.36 4.75 5.41
CA PRO A 13 10.63 4.99 6.09
C PRO A 13 10.88 6.46 6.46
N LYS A 14 10.39 7.42 5.67
CA LYS A 14 10.56 8.86 5.94
C LYS A 14 9.84 9.33 7.21
N HIS A 15 8.78 8.64 7.62
CA HIS A 15 7.98 8.99 8.81
C HIS A 15 8.43 8.26 10.07
N LYS A 16 9.27 7.22 9.92
CA LYS A 16 9.77 6.41 11.03
C LYS A 16 10.52 7.25 12.10
N PRO A 17 11.43 8.17 11.76
CA PRO A 17 12.15 8.95 12.78
C PRO A 17 11.19 9.77 13.66
N LYS A 18 10.13 10.33 13.07
CA LYS A 18 9.15 11.11 13.81
C LYS A 18 8.30 10.24 14.73
N ALA A 19 7.92 9.04 14.27
CA ALA A 19 7.21 8.08 15.09
C ALA A 19 8.05 7.63 16.30
N GLU A 20 9.35 7.38 16.10
CA GLU A 20 10.28 7.00 17.19
C GLU A 20 10.48 8.14 18.19
N GLU A 21 10.59 9.39 17.74
CA GLU A 21 10.65 10.58 18.61
C GLU A 21 9.40 10.69 19.50
N ILE A 22 8.21 10.52 18.91
CA ILE A 22 6.94 10.57 19.66
C ILE A 22 6.88 9.43 20.68
N MET A 23 7.25 8.21 20.28
CA MET A 23 7.27 7.05 21.17
C MET A 23 8.21 7.27 22.35
N ALA A 24 9.41 7.80 22.11
CA ALA A 24 10.39 8.10 23.15
C ALA A 24 9.89 9.18 24.13
N ALA A 25 9.19 10.21 23.66
CA ALA A 25 8.69 11.30 24.49
C ALA A 25 7.42 10.94 25.30
N THR A 26 6.62 9.99 24.81
CA THR A 26 5.30 9.66 25.39
C THR A 26 5.27 8.35 26.17
N GLY A 27 6.32 7.52 26.06
CA GLY A 27 6.35 6.20 26.67
C GLY A 27 5.51 5.14 25.94
N ILE A 28 5.14 5.41 24.68
CA ILE A 28 4.44 4.43 23.84
C ILE A 28 5.42 3.36 23.39
N ASN A 29 5.08 2.10 23.63
CA ASN A 29 6.02 0.98 23.43
C ASN A 29 5.87 0.29 22.07
N THR A 30 4.77 0.53 21.33
CA THR A 30 4.54 -0.11 20.03
C THR A 30 3.93 0.84 19.01
N TYR A 31 4.25 0.63 17.73
CA TYR A 31 3.65 1.39 16.62
C TYR A 31 2.13 1.21 16.53
N SER A 32 1.62 0.02 16.88
CA SER A 32 0.17 -0.23 16.90
C SER A 32 -0.53 0.63 17.95
N GLN A 33 0.05 0.77 19.15
CA GLN A 33 -0.48 1.67 20.17
C GLN A 33 -0.43 3.14 19.72
N LEU A 34 0.69 3.58 19.14
CA LEU A 34 0.81 4.93 18.60
C LEU A 34 -0.29 5.20 17.57
N PHE A 35 -0.48 4.29 16.62
CA PHE A 35 -1.49 4.44 15.58
C PHE A 35 -2.92 4.44 16.15
N SER A 36 -3.24 3.57 17.11
CA SER A 36 -4.54 3.57 17.77
C SER A 36 -4.82 4.89 18.49
N ILE A 37 -3.82 5.47 19.17
CA ILE A 37 -3.94 6.77 19.84
C ILE A 37 -4.20 7.86 18.81
N LEU A 38 -3.45 7.87 17.70
CA LEU A 38 -3.66 8.85 16.63
C LEU A 38 -5.07 8.76 16.03
N LEU A 39 -5.58 7.55 15.80
CA LEU A 39 -6.95 7.36 15.32
C LEU A 39 -8.00 7.85 16.32
N VAL A 40 -7.88 7.50 17.59
CA VAL A 40 -8.87 7.88 18.61
C VAL A 40 -8.86 9.38 18.88
N CYS A 41 -7.68 10.00 18.95
CA CYS A 41 -7.56 11.42 19.29
C CYS A 41 -7.77 12.34 18.07
N TYR A 42 -7.42 11.91 16.86
CA TYR A 42 -7.41 12.79 15.68
C TYR A 42 -8.27 12.28 14.51
N GLY A 43 -8.89 11.09 14.62
CA GLY A 43 -9.70 10.51 13.55
C GLY A 43 -10.87 11.40 13.11
N ASP A 44 -11.61 11.97 14.07
CA ASP A 44 -12.74 12.85 13.77
C ASP A 44 -12.28 14.17 13.12
N HIS A 45 -11.18 14.73 13.63
CA HIS A 45 -10.56 15.91 13.02
C HIS A 45 -10.12 15.63 11.58
N LEU A 46 -9.52 14.46 11.32
CA LEU A 46 -9.12 14.05 9.98
C LEU A 46 -10.34 13.93 9.06
N VAL A 47 -11.42 13.29 9.50
CA VAL A 47 -12.66 13.16 8.71
C VAL A 47 -13.24 14.54 8.38
N SER A 48 -13.26 15.46 9.35
CA SER A 48 -13.75 16.83 9.14
C SER A 48 -12.87 17.62 8.16
N ALA A 49 -11.55 17.50 8.29
CA ALA A 49 -10.59 18.20 7.45
C ALA A 49 -10.67 17.74 5.99
N LEU A 50 -10.83 16.43 5.76
CA LEU A 50 -10.85 15.82 4.43
C LEU A 50 -12.19 15.87 3.71
N LYS A 51 -13.30 15.94 4.44
CA LYS A 51 -14.62 16.20 3.85
C LYS A 51 -14.76 17.65 3.36
N SER A 52 -13.89 18.54 3.82
CA SER A 52 -13.86 19.92 3.34
C SER A 52 -13.16 19.97 1.97
N PRO A 53 -13.81 20.48 0.90
CA PRO A 53 -13.34 20.38 -0.48
C PRO A 53 -12.03 21.14 -0.78
N SER A 54 -11.47 21.84 0.20
CA SER A 54 -10.27 22.67 0.07
C SER A 54 -8.96 21.96 0.42
N MET A 55 -8.97 20.73 0.95
CA MET A 55 -7.75 20.06 1.43
C MET A 55 -7.31 18.92 0.49
N GLN A 56 -6.32 19.20 -0.37
CA GLN A 56 -5.63 18.15 -1.12
C GLN A 56 -4.48 17.60 -0.27
N ILE A 57 -4.62 16.37 0.22
CA ILE A 57 -3.49 15.66 0.83
C ILE A 57 -2.56 15.25 -0.32
N PRO A 58 -1.24 15.47 -0.22
CA PRO A 58 -0.29 14.82 -1.12
C PRO A 58 -0.23 13.33 -0.73
N ILE A 59 -1.21 12.56 -1.19
CA ILE A 59 -1.10 11.11 -1.26
C ILE A 59 0.04 10.88 -2.25
N ALA A 60 1.15 10.31 -1.77
CA ALA A 60 2.20 9.84 -2.65
C ALA A 60 1.54 8.92 -3.68
N GLN A 61 1.42 9.38 -4.93
CA GLN A 61 0.99 8.54 -6.01
C GLN A 61 1.95 7.36 -6.02
N ALA A 62 1.46 6.18 -5.67
CA ALA A 62 2.16 4.95 -5.98
C ALA A 62 2.30 4.95 -7.49
N ASP A 63 3.51 5.25 -7.97
CA ASP A 63 3.90 5.21 -9.36
C ASP A 63 3.57 3.81 -9.86
N SER A 64 2.40 3.67 -10.47
CA SER A 64 1.93 2.42 -11.04
C SER A 64 2.55 2.32 -12.43
N ASP A 65 3.87 2.32 -12.50
CA ASP A 65 4.61 1.78 -13.62
C ASP A 65 4.53 0.26 -13.54
N LEU A 66 3.31 -0.25 -13.70
CA LEU A 66 3.06 -1.63 -13.98
C LEU A 66 3.48 -1.81 -15.45
N PRO A 67 4.53 -2.61 -15.77
CA PRO A 67 4.85 -2.88 -17.15
C PRO A 67 3.62 -3.53 -17.79
N LYS A 68 3.04 -2.84 -18.78
CA LYS A 68 2.02 -3.40 -19.67
C LYS A 68 2.66 -4.56 -20.42
N VAL A 69 2.61 -5.75 -19.83
CA VAL A 69 2.84 -7.00 -20.54
C VAL A 69 1.67 -7.13 -21.50
N GLN A 70 1.83 -6.59 -22.72
CA GLN A 70 0.97 -6.96 -23.83
C GLN A 70 1.15 -8.47 -24.03
N PRO A 71 0.08 -9.29 -23.93
CA PRO A 71 0.17 -10.66 -24.40
C PRO A 71 0.41 -10.59 -25.91
N LYS A 72 1.66 -10.81 -26.33
CA LYS A 72 1.95 -11.09 -27.74
C LYS A 72 1.24 -12.41 -28.05
N SER A 73 0.16 -12.30 -28.81
CA SER A 73 -0.58 -13.41 -29.38
C SER A 73 0.38 -14.41 -30.01
N THR A 74 0.35 -15.62 -29.49
CA THR A 74 1.01 -16.81 -29.99
C THR A 74 0.59 -17.06 -31.44
N GLN A 75 1.48 -16.81 -32.41
CA GLN A 75 1.37 -17.36 -33.76
C GLN A 75 2.77 -17.40 -34.40
N GLN A 76 3.53 -18.44 -34.08
CA GLN A 76 4.50 -18.95 -35.05
C GLN A 76 4.28 -20.46 -35.12
N THR A 77 3.40 -20.82 -36.05
CA THR A 77 3.20 -22.16 -36.57
C THR A 77 4.55 -22.79 -36.86
N LYS A 78 4.95 -23.77 -36.04
CA LYS A 78 5.97 -24.74 -36.42
C LYS A 78 5.44 -25.50 -37.62
N GLN A 79 5.90 -25.11 -38.80
CA GLN A 79 5.62 -25.78 -40.06
C GLN A 79 6.34 -27.13 -40.01
N PHE A 80 5.60 -28.20 -39.68
CA PHE A 80 6.08 -29.58 -39.77
C PHE A 80 6.14 -29.98 -41.25
N ALA A 81 7.32 -30.38 -41.73
CA ALA A 81 7.47 -31.02 -43.03
C ALA A 81 7.12 -32.52 -42.90
N PRO A 82 6.23 -33.07 -43.75
CA PRO A 82 5.97 -34.51 -43.77
C PRO A 82 7.08 -35.25 -44.55
N LEU A 83 7.58 -36.33 -43.96
CA LEU A 83 8.39 -37.33 -44.66
C LEU A 83 7.47 -38.22 -45.51
N ALA A 84 7.57 -38.10 -46.82
CA ALA A 84 7.24 -39.14 -47.79
C ALA A 84 8.57 -39.47 -48.51
N GLY A 85 9.04 -40.72 -48.59
CA GLY A 85 8.28 -41.89 -48.98
C GLY A 85 8.49 -42.11 -50.47
N PHE A 86 9.67 -42.61 -50.83
CA PHE A 86 9.98 -43.41 -52.03
C PHE A 86 11.12 -44.36 -51.69
#